data_AF-A0AB36ZD90-F1
#
_entry.id   AF-A0AB36ZD90-F1
#
_cell.length_a   1.000
_cell.length_b   1.000
_cell.length_c   1.000
_cell.angle_alpha   90.00
_cell.angle_beta   90.00
_cell.angle_gamma   90.00
#
_symmetry.space_group_name_H-M   'P 1'
#
loop_
_entity.id
_entity.type
_entity.pdbx_description
1 polymer ?
#
loop_
_entity_poly.entity_id
_entity_poly.type
_entity_poly.pdbx_seq_one_letter_code
_entity_poly.pdbx_strand_id
1 'polypeptide(L)'
;MLEPLVPVLSFTRYDMSAAGSAASLFLDRTTLCGIYVLEFENGQRYVGQTTNIVSRYATHRRHHGDVVAFRFAPCRRDDLDRAEVAEIRMQEAEHSLRNLALTGWPGGVDDLGVTLEEGRSVLLPWNRADRPRVGEEGEATMPGRFWELVRREDYLDLSAALGRYIGETVPDPFGTQQILWTVSALPSTRRTKKRRRLLTLSCGVLETVFVQEDLETGEIVIAVNVDAPTFAERLGQQGVSELPPAFGIEYSTSYKSAEVSAWEFESWEQFWEALDFEPFVEAAYKLNTTLMRRGGSPLRRHHNPFFASDLLFSAVRFDAEGDRPMEEPAG
;
A
#
# COMPACT_ATOMS: atom_id res chain seq x y z
N MET A 1 50.77 -3.08 4.39
CA MET A 1 49.53 -2.36 4.01
C MET A 1 48.93 -1.80 5.27
N LEU A 2 48.78 -0.48 5.37
CA LEU A 2 48.11 0.16 6.51
C LEU A 2 46.62 -0.15 6.42
N GLU A 3 46.02 -0.72 7.48
CA GLU A 3 44.56 -0.75 7.60
C GLU A 3 44.05 0.70 7.53
N PRO A 4 43.06 1.01 6.68
CA PRO A 4 42.52 2.37 6.66
C PRO A 4 41.93 2.69 8.04
N LEU A 5 42.05 3.92 8.55
CA LEU A 5 41.41 4.29 9.82
C LEU A 5 39.89 4.03 9.74
N VAL A 6 39.33 3.43 10.79
CA VAL A 6 37.88 3.36 10.98
C VAL A 6 37.38 4.80 11.20
N PRO A 7 36.33 5.27 10.50
CA PRO A 7 35.80 6.61 10.75
C PRO A 7 35.34 6.72 12.20
N VAL A 8 35.82 7.74 12.92
CA VAL A 8 35.39 8.02 14.29
C VAL A 8 33.93 8.48 14.25
N LEU A 9 33.02 7.60 14.68
CA LEU A 9 31.60 7.89 14.75
C LEU A 9 31.32 8.80 15.96
N SER A 10 30.69 9.94 15.71
CA SER A 10 30.23 10.85 16.76
C SER A 10 28.73 10.67 16.99
N PHE A 11 28.36 10.00 18.07
CA PHE A 11 26.97 9.71 18.39
C PHE A 11 26.29 10.86 19.12
N THR A 12 25.12 11.26 18.64
CA THR A 12 24.15 12.05 19.41
C THR A 12 23.15 11.10 20.05
N ARG A 13 22.98 11.15 21.38
CA ARG A 13 21.97 10.37 22.11
C ARG A 13 20.67 11.16 22.25
N TYR A 14 19.56 10.52 21.93
CA TYR A 14 18.20 11.02 22.04
C TYR A 14 17.46 10.17 23.07
N ASP A 15 16.81 10.84 24.02
CA ASP A 15 15.98 10.18 25.02
C ASP A 15 14.63 9.81 24.37
N MET A 16 14.23 8.54 24.50
CA MET A 16 12.97 8.03 23.98
C MET A 16 11.90 7.84 25.06
N SER A 17 12.24 8.06 26.34
CA SER A 17 11.31 7.95 27.48
C SER A 17 10.29 9.10 27.55
N ALA A 18 10.57 10.25 26.91
CA ALA A 18 9.69 11.41 26.87
C ALA A 18 9.06 11.64 25.47
N ALA A 19 7.77 11.99 25.43
CA ALA A 19 6.99 12.15 24.21
C ALA A 19 7.40 13.38 23.38
N GLY A 20 8.45 13.27 22.55
CA GLY A 20 8.86 14.29 21.57
C GLY A 20 8.79 13.79 20.13
N SER A 21 8.41 14.63 19.16
CA SER A 21 8.35 14.25 17.73
C SER A 21 9.74 13.96 17.14
N ALA A 22 9.84 12.89 16.35
CA ALA A 22 11.08 12.49 15.67
C ALA A 22 11.60 13.58 14.71
N ALA A 23 10.70 14.24 13.99
CA ALA A 23 11.06 15.21 12.95
C ALA A 23 11.79 16.42 13.54
N SER A 24 11.38 16.90 14.72
CA SER A 24 12.01 18.04 15.38
C SER A 24 13.45 17.79 15.82
N LEU A 25 13.83 16.53 16.04
CA LEU A 25 15.17 16.15 16.50
C LEU A 25 16.21 16.10 15.36
N PHE A 26 15.76 16.07 14.11
CA PHE A 26 16.62 15.92 12.93
C PHE A 26 16.48 17.08 11.91
N LEU A 27 15.71 18.13 12.21
CA LEU A 27 15.49 19.31 11.34
C LEU A 27 16.80 19.98 10.89
N ASP A 28 17.80 20.04 11.76
CA ASP A 28 19.08 20.75 11.51
C ASP A 28 20.21 19.83 11.03
N ARG A 29 19.92 18.57 10.67
CA ARG A 29 20.94 17.60 10.26
C ARG A 29 21.13 17.60 8.74
N THR A 30 22.38 17.80 8.31
CA THR A 30 22.79 17.76 6.90
C THR A 30 22.85 16.34 6.32
N THR A 31 22.85 15.31 7.17
CA THR A 31 22.96 13.91 6.79
C THR A 31 22.00 13.03 7.59
N LEU A 32 21.15 12.28 6.88
CA LEU A 32 20.17 11.33 7.44
C LEU A 32 20.66 9.87 7.35
N CYS A 33 21.83 9.67 6.76
CA CYS A 33 22.50 8.40 6.55
C CYS A 33 23.53 8.18 7.66
N GLY A 34 23.57 7.00 8.26
CA GLY A 34 24.51 6.71 9.34
C GLY A 34 24.21 5.45 10.15
N ILE A 35 24.95 5.30 11.25
CA ILE A 35 24.83 4.21 12.22
C ILE A 35 23.97 4.68 13.39
N TYR A 36 23.10 3.81 13.89
CA TYR A 36 22.32 4.06 15.09
C TYR A 36 22.47 2.93 16.11
N VAL A 37 22.28 3.28 17.38
CA VAL A 37 22.29 2.34 18.50
C VAL A 37 21.00 2.52 19.30
N LEU A 38 20.23 1.45 19.49
CA LEU A 38 19.11 1.41 20.43
C LEU A 38 19.63 1.01 21.81
N GLU A 39 19.19 1.70 22.85
CA GLU A 39 19.36 1.32 24.25
C GLU A 39 18.01 0.84 24.80
N PHE A 40 18.00 -0.34 25.39
CA PHE A 40 16.79 -0.92 25.99
C PHE A 40 16.79 -0.76 27.53
N GLU A 41 15.62 -0.81 28.15
CA GLU A 41 15.44 -0.70 29.62
C GLU A 41 16.32 -1.69 30.39
N ASN A 42 16.52 -2.89 29.84
CA ASN A 42 17.33 -3.96 30.44
C ASN A 42 18.85 -3.78 30.25
N GLY A 43 19.29 -2.64 29.69
CA GLY A 43 20.71 -2.31 29.47
C GLY A 43 21.33 -2.94 28.22
N GLN A 44 20.57 -3.71 27.45
CA GLN A 44 21.01 -4.25 26.16
C GLN A 44 21.08 -3.17 25.09
N ARG A 45 21.79 -3.50 24.00
CA ARG A 45 21.90 -2.61 22.83
C ARG A 45 21.62 -3.34 21.53
N TYR A 46 21.21 -2.58 20.53
CA TYR A 46 21.11 -3.02 19.15
C TYR A 46 21.80 -2.00 18.26
N VAL A 47 22.74 -2.44 17.43
CA VAL A 47 23.43 -1.56 16.47
C VAL A 47 22.86 -1.81 15.08
N GLY A 48 22.55 -0.75 14.35
CA GLY A 48 22.08 -0.87 12.98
C GLY A 48 22.53 0.29 12.10
N GLN A 49 22.47 0.09 10.79
CA GLN A 49 22.69 1.13 9.78
C GLN A 49 21.38 1.64 9.16
N THR A 50 21.36 2.89 8.68
CA THR A 50 20.22 3.46 7.95
C THR A 50 20.65 4.52 6.94
N THR A 51 19.90 4.63 5.84
CA THR A 51 20.02 5.72 4.86
C THR A 51 19.08 6.88 5.15
N ASN A 52 18.08 6.68 6.03
CA ASN A 52 17.15 7.71 6.48
C ASN A 52 16.79 7.51 7.96
N ILE A 53 17.40 8.31 8.82
CA ILE A 53 17.24 8.22 10.28
C ILE A 53 15.85 8.60 10.78
N VAL A 54 15.15 9.51 10.11
CA VAL A 54 13.82 9.99 10.53
C VAL A 54 12.81 8.85 10.42
N SER A 55 12.79 8.17 9.27
CA SER A 55 11.95 6.99 9.07
C SER A 55 12.29 5.87 10.06
N ARG A 56 13.59 5.65 10.31
CA ARG A 56 14.07 4.60 11.21
C ARG A 56 13.66 4.84 12.67
N TYR A 57 13.84 6.05 13.18
CA TYR A 57 13.43 6.44 14.53
C TYR A 57 11.92 6.28 14.72
N ALA A 58 11.12 6.73 13.75
CA ALA A 58 9.66 6.62 13.81
C ALA A 58 9.18 5.16 13.81
N THR A 59 9.83 4.26 13.06
CA THR A 59 9.52 2.83 13.07
C THR A 59 9.85 2.19 14.41
N HIS A 60 11.04 2.43 14.96
CA HIS A 60 11.45 1.82 16.23
C HIS A 60 10.59 2.28 17.40
N ARG A 61 10.24 3.58 17.43
CA ARG A 61 9.33 4.12 18.46
C ARG A 61 7.96 3.45 18.48
N ARG A 62 7.40 3.08 17.33
CA ARG A 62 6.05 2.49 17.27
C ARG A 62 6.02 1.03 17.70
N HIS A 63 7.11 0.30 17.52
CA HIS A 63 7.12 -1.16 17.66
C HIS A 63 7.92 -1.67 18.86
N HIS A 64 8.75 -0.84 19.51
CA HIS A 64 9.63 -1.27 20.59
C HIS A 64 9.46 -0.36 21.82
N GLY A 65 8.58 -0.81 22.73
CA GLY A 65 8.22 -0.05 23.93
C GLY A 65 9.27 -0.05 25.04
N ASP A 66 10.24 -0.97 24.99
CA ASP A 66 11.34 -1.10 25.95
C ASP A 66 12.59 -0.28 25.57
N VAL A 67 12.54 0.48 24.47
CA VAL A 67 13.66 1.34 24.04
C VAL A 67 13.66 2.65 24.82
N VAL A 68 14.69 2.87 25.64
CA VAL A 68 14.86 4.09 26.45
C VAL A 68 15.64 5.17 25.74
N ALA A 69 16.50 4.81 24.78
CA ALA A 69 17.30 5.78 24.06
C ALA A 69 17.68 5.35 22.65
N PHE A 70 17.97 6.34 21.84
CA PHE A 70 18.39 6.19 20.47
C PHE A 70 19.64 7.02 20.22
N ARG A 71 20.74 6.39 19.81
CA ARG A 71 21.96 7.10 19.40
C ARG A 71 22.08 7.12 17.90
N PHE A 72 22.57 8.20 17.33
CA PHE A 72 22.85 8.30 15.90
C PHE A 72 24.19 8.97 15.61
N ALA A 73 24.96 8.37 14.71
CA ALA A 73 26.18 8.94 14.14
C ALA A 73 26.06 8.96 12.61
N PRO A 74 26.16 10.14 11.98
CA PRO A 74 26.10 10.24 10.52
C PRO A 74 27.31 9.56 9.88
N CYS A 75 27.08 8.87 8.76
CA CYS A 75 28.10 8.16 8.01
C CYS A 75 27.78 8.21 6.51
N ARG A 76 28.82 8.18 5.67
CA ARG A 76 28.65 8.08 4.22
C ARG A 76 28.06 6.71 3.90
N ARG A 77 27.25 6.65 2.83
CA ARG A 77 26.60 5.40 2.41
C ARG A 77 27.60 4.27 2.15
N ASP A 78 28.72 4.60 1.51
CA ASP A 78 29.77 3.64 1.14
C ASP A 78 30.53 3.08 2.35
N ASP A 79 30.43 3.74 3.50
CA ASP A 79 31.13 3.37 4.74
C ASP A 79 30.22 2.63 5.73
N LEU A 80 28.93 2.47 5.42
CA LEU A 80 27.93 2.00 6.40
C LEU A 80 28.24 0.59 6.93
N ASP A 81 28.50 -0.39 6.07
CA ASP A 81 28.76 -1.76 6.53
C ASP A 81 30.01 -1.83 7.42
N ARG A 82 31.06 -1.10 7.04
CA ARG A 82 32.31 -1.06 7.81
C ARG A 82 32.11 -0.38 9.15
N ALA A 83 31.35 0.72 9.17
CA ALA A 83 31.03 1.47 10.38
C ALA A 83 30.11 0.65 11.31
N GLU A 84 29.15 -0.09 10.77
CA GLU A 84 28.26 -0.98 11.53
C GLU A 84 29.05 -2.11 12.20
N VAL A 85 29.92 -2.80 11.46
CA VAL A 85 30.77 -3.88 12.01
C VAL A 85 31.70 -3.36 13.11
N ALA A 86 32.29 -2.18 12.92
CA ALA A 86 33.18 -1.58 13.91
C ALA A 86 32.42 -1.18 15.19
N GLU A 87 31.23 -0.60 15.05
CA GLU A 87 30.40 -0.20 16.18
C GLU A 87 29.86 -1.42 16.94
N ILE A 88 29.42 -2.48 16.24
CA ILE A 88 29.02 -3.74 16.85
C ILE A 88 30.14 -4.28 17.75
N ARG A 89 31.37 -4.38 17.23
CA ARG A 89 32.52 -4.86 18.01
C ARG A 89 32.83 -3.98 19.23
N MET A 90 32.69 -2.67 19.09
CA MET A 90 32.89 -1.74 20.21
C MET A 90 31.83 -1.94 21.29
N GLN A 91 30.57 -2.09 20.89
CA GLN A 91 29.45 -2.26 21.82
C GLN A 91 29.44 -3.63 22.49
N GLU A 92 29.85 -4.71 21.81
CA GLU A 92 29.97 -6.06 22.38
C GLU A 92 30.97 -6.14 23.54
N ALA A 93 31.98 -5.28 23.56
CA ALA A 93 32.97 -5.25 24.64
C ALA A 93 32.37 -4.80 25.98
N GLU A 94 31.28 -4.01 25.95
CA GLU A 94 30.69 -3.37 27.13
C GLU A 94 29.23 -3.78 27.38
N HIS A 95 28.52 -4.27 26.35
CA HIS A 95 27.08 -4.49 26.38
C HIS A 95 26.68 -5.80 25.68
N SER A 96 25.57 -6.40 26.14
CA SER A 96 24.92 -7.50 25.42
C SER A 96 24.16 -6.97 24.20
N LEU A 97 24.43 -7.53 23.02
CA LEU A 97 23.82 -7.13 21.75
C LEU A 97 22.71 -8.06 21.27
N ARG A 98 21.66 -7.48 20.68
CA ARG A 98 20.56 -8.19 20.03
C ARG A 98 20.82 -8.55 18.55
N ASN A 99 22.01 -8.32 17.98
CA ASN A 99 22.30 -8.53 16.54
C ASN A 99 22.49 -10.01 16.14
N LEU A 100 21.91 -10.47 15.02
CA LEU A 100 21.99 -11.88 14.57
C LEU A 100 23.32 -12.31 13.89
N ALA A 101 24.01 -11.40 13.19
CA ALA A 101 24.90 -11.83 12.10
C ALA A 101 26.42 -11.84 12.41
N LEU A 102 26.86 -11.31 13.56
CA LEU A 102 28.30 -11.15 13.85
C LEU A 102 28.74 -11.70 15.21
N THR A 103 27.80 -12.05 16.08
CA THR A 103 28.06 -12.77 17.33
C THR A 103 27.90 -14.27 17.07
N GLY A 104 28.97 -15.05 17.28
CA GLY A 104 28.96 -16.50 17.08
C GLY A 104 28.14 -17.29 18.10
N TRP A 105 26.96 -16.81 18.52
CA TRP A 105 26.12 -17.44 19.54
C TRP A 105 24.71 -17.72 18.99
N PRO A 106 24.21 -18.97 19.06
CA PRO A 106 22.80 -19.27 18.82
C PRO A 106 21.97 -18.65 19.96
N GLY A 107 21.30 -17.53 19.65
CA GLY A 107 20.15 -16.94 20.35
C GLY A 107 20.05 -17.13 21.86
N GLY A 108 20.50 -16.13 22.62
CA GLY A 108 20.17 -16.00 24.04
C GLY A 108 18.67 -15.76 24.28
N VAL A 109 18.29 -15.59 25.55
CA VAL A 109 16.91 -15.43 26.03
C VAL A 109 16.22 -14.11 25.62
N ASP A 110 16.88 -13.22 24.88
CA ASP A 110 16.43 -11.83 24.58
C ASP A 110 16.28 -11.55 23.08
N ASP A 111 15.38 -10.62 22.74
CA ASP A 111 14.85 -10.40 21.38
C ASP A 111 15.90 -10.32 20.29
N LEU A 112 15.55 -10.80 19.10
CA LEU A 112 16.49 -11.13 18.04
C LEU A 112 16.44 -10.13 16.87
N GLY A 113 17.46 -9.30 16.69
CA GLY A 113 17.56 -8.34 15.60
C GLY A 113 18.09 -8.95 14.30
N VAL A 114 17.23 -9.05 13.29
CA VAL A 114 17.54 -9.63 11.97
C VAL A 114 17.59 -8.52 10.90
N THR A 115 18.71 -8.46 10.18
CA THR A 115 18.85 -7.60 8.99
C THR A 115 18.32 -8.35 7.77
N LEU A 116 17.28 -7.82 7.12
CA LEU A 116 16.61 -8.44 5.97
C LEU A 116 17.17 -7.96 4.61
N GLU A 117 17.60 -6.69 4.53
CA GLU A 117 18.28 -6.04 3.39
C GLU A 117 19.25 -4.97 3.95
N GLU A 118 20.24 -4.49 3.19
CA GLU A 118 21.15 -3.39 3.61
C GLU A 118 20.36 -2.24 4.26
N GLY A 119 20.56 -2.04 5.57
CA GLY A 119 19.89 -1.01 6.35
C GLY A 119 18.41 -1.23 6.67
N ARG A 120 17.85 -2.44 6.53
CA ARG A 120 16.53 -2.84 7.02
C ARG A 120 16.63 -3.97 8.05
N SER A 121 16.60 -3.60 9.32
CA SER A 121 16.57 -4.56 10.42
C SER A 121 15.22 -4.56 11.14
N VAL A 122 14.76 -5.75 11.51
CA VAL A 122 13.54 -6.01 12.27
C VAL A 122 13.93 -6.77 13.53
N LEU A 123 13.44 -6.33 14.69
CA LEU A 123 13.56 -7.11 15.92
C LEU A 123 12.44 -8.16 15.93
N LEU A 124 12.82 -9.42 16.12
CA LEU A 124 11.94 -10.55 16.30
C LEU A 124 11.82 -10.80 17.82
N PRO A 125 10.67 -10.49 18.42
CA PRO A 125 10.50 -10.67 19.85
C PRO A 125 10.39 -12.14 20.22
N TRP A 126 11.00 -12.56 21.33
CA TRP A 126 10.80 -13.91 21.89
C TRP A 126 9.44 -14.05 22.55
N ASN A 127 8.98 -12.99 23.22
CA ASN A 127 7.66 -12.97 23.78
C ASN A 127 6.63 -12.74 22.66
N ARG A 128 5.78 -13.74 22.46
CA ARG A 128 4.68 -13.72 21.49
C ARG A 128 3.79 -12.48 21.63
N ALA A 129 3.61 -11.95 22.83
CA ALA A 129 2.76 -10.78 23.08
C ALA A 129 3.27 -9.51 22.40
N ASP A 130 4.59 -9.41 22.20
CA ASP A 130 5.26 -8.20 21.72
C ASP A 130 5.46 -8.18 20.20
N ARG A 131 5.03 -9.23 19.49
CA ARG A 131 5.10 -9.31 18.03
C ARG A 131 4.15 -8.32 17.36
N PRO A 132 4.54 -7.69 16.23
CA PRO A 132 3.61 -6.97 15.38
C PRO A 132 2.49 -7.89 14.87
N ARG A 133 1.23 -7.42 14.87
CA ARG A 133 0.13 -8.16 14.25
C ARG A 133 -0.16 -7.65 12.85
N VAL A 134 -0.57 -8.57 11.98
CA VAL A 134 -1.14 -8.20 10.67
C VAL A 134 -2.37 -7.33 10.91
N GLY A 135 -2.44 -6.18 10.24
CA GLY A 135 -3.51 -5.21 10.44
C GLY A 135 -3.14 -4.01 11.32
N GLU A 136 -1.93 -3.98 11.88
CA GLU A 136 -1.40 -2.91 12.74
C GLU A 136 -0.30 -2.06 12.07
N GLU A 137 -0.08 -2.21 10.75
CA GLU A 137 0.95 -1.50 9.99
C GLU A 137 0.72 0.03 9.91
N GLY A 138 -0.44 0.50 10.39
CA GLY A 138 -0.84 1.91 10.48
C GLY A 138 -1.66 2.37 9.28
N GLU A 139 -2.71 3.15 9.54
CA GLU A 139 -3.73 3.60 8.58
C GLU A 139 -3.19 4.39 7.37
N ALA A 140 -2.00 4.98 7.49
CA ALA A 140 -1.37 5.74 6.40
C ALA A 140 -0.62 4.86 5.39
N THR A 141 -0.39 3.58 5.71
CA THR A 141 0.37 2.65 4.85
C THR A 141 -0.54 1.99 3.81
N MET A 142 0.02 1.56 2.68
CA MET A 142 -0.71 0.76 1.69
C MET A 142 -1.39 -0.49 2.29
N PRO A 143 -0.68 -1.34 3.06
CA PRO A 143 -1.33 -2.47 3.73
C PRO A 143 -2.41 -1.99 4.72
N GLY A 144 -2.15 -0.99 5.55
CA GLY A 144 -3.14 -0.46 6.50
C GLY A 144 -4.44 0.01 5.84
N ARG A 145 -4.35 0.76 4.73
CA ARG A 145 -5.54 1.18 3.95
C ARG A 145 -6.26 0.00 3.32
N PHE A 146 -5.52 -1.01 2.87
CA PHE A 146 -6.14 -2.22 2.34
C PHE A 146 -6.87 -2.98 3.45
N TRP A 147 -6.27 -3.14 4.63
CA TRP A 147 -6.90 -3.79 5.77
C TRP A 147 -8.17 -3.08 6.25
N GLU A 148 -8.17 -1.74 6.23
CA GLU A 148 -9.38 -0.97 6.51
C GLU A 148 -10.48 -1.26 5.49
N LEU A 149 -10.14 -1.37 4.19
CA LEU A 149 -11.09 -1.72 3.15
C LEU A 149 -11.62 -3.16 3.31
N VAL A 150 -10.76 -4.13 3.61
CA VAL A 150 -11.10 -5.55 3.84
C VAL A 150 -12.04 -5.75 5.03
N ARG A 151 -12.01 -4.85 6.02
CA ARG A 151 -12.87 -4.93 7.22
C ARG A 151 -14.29 -4.44 6.99
N ARG A 152 -14.61 -3.90 5.81
CA ARG A 152 -15.98 -3.53 5.48
C ARG A 152 -16.86 -4.77 5.33
N GLU A 153 -18.14 -4.63 5.66
CA GLU A 153 -19.12 -5.71 5.51
C GLU A 153 -19.34 -6.09 4.03
N ASP A 154 -19.29 -5.11 3.13
CA ASP A 154 -19.51 -5.26 1.69
C ASP A 154 -18.22 -5.58 0.90
N TYR A 155 -17.13 -5.93 1.59
CA TYR A 155 -15.84 -6.10 0.93
C TYR A 155 -15.83 -7.26 -0.09
N LEU A 156 -16.55 -8.35 0.20
CA LEU A 156 -16.62 -9.49 -0.71
C LEU A 156 -17.28 -9.09 -2.04
N ASP A 157 -18.41 -8.39 -1.98
CA ASP A 157 -19.11 -7.89 -3.17
C ASP A 157 -18.25 -6.88 -3.95
N LEU A 158 -17.59 -5.97 -3.24
CA LEU A 158 -16.61 -5.03 -3.80
C LEU A 158 -15.52 -5.76 -4.58
N SER A 159 -14.89 -6.75 -3.95
CA SER A 159 -13.76 -7.48 -4.53
C SER A 159 -14.20 -8.33 -5.73
N ALA A 160 -15.40 -8.91 -5.67
CA ALA A 160 -15.97 -9.71 -6.75
C ALA A 160 -16.30 -8.83 -7.97
N ALA A 161 -17.06 -7.75 -7.78
CA ALA A 161 -17.46 -6.86 -8.88
C ALA A 161 -16.26 -6.16 -9.53
N LEU A 162 -15.32 -5.66 -8.72
CA LEU A 162 -14.13 -5.00 -9.26
C LEU A 162 -13.14 -6.00 -9.88
N GLY A 163 -13.03 -7.21 -9.31
CA GLY A 163 -12.26 -8.31 -9.89
C GLY A 163 -12.77 -8.71 -11.27
N ARG A 164 -14.09 -8.93 -11.40
CA ARG A 164 -14.75 -9.19 -12.69
C ARG A 164 -14.51 -8.05 -13.68
N TYR A 165 -14.73 -6.79 -13.29
CA TYR A 165 -14.45 -5.64 -14.16
C TYR A 165 -13.00 -5.66 -14.67
N ILE A 166 -12.02 -5.94 -13.81
CA ILE A 166 -10.61 -6.03 -14.22
C ILE A 166 -10.39 -7.18 -15.20
N GLY A 167 -10.94 -8.37 -14.92
CA GLY A 167 -10.82 -9.55 -15.79
C GLY A 167 -11.40 -9.32 -17.19
N GLU A 168 -12.55 -8.67 -17.26
CA GLU A 168 -13.28 -8.41 -18.52
C GLU A 168 -12.72 -7.22 -19.30
N THR A 169 -12.19 -6.19 -18.62
CA THR A 169 -11.93 -4.88 -19.26
C THR A 169 -10.47 -4.46 -19.31
N VAL A 170 -9.55 -5.18 -18.64
CA VAL A 170 -8.10 -4.88 -18.68
C VAL A 170 -7.40 -5.93 -19.56
N PRO A 171 -6.71 -5.55 -20.66
CA PRO A 171 -6.16 -6.52 -21.62
C PRO A 171 -5.11 -7.50 -21.08
N ASP A 172 -4.29 -7.07 -20.12
CA ASP A 172 -3.33 -7.92 -19.42
C ASP A 172 -3.32 -7.52 -17.95
N PRO A 173 -4.30 -8.03 -17.16
CA PRO A 173 -4.49 -7.61 -15.77
C PRO A 173 -3.24 -7.86 -14.93
N PHE A 174 -2.60 -9.02 -15.07
CA PHE A 174 -1.45 -9.39 -14.25
C PHE A 174 -0.17 -8.68 -14.67
N GLY A 175 0.18 -8.71 -15.97
CA GLY A 175 1.48 -8.26 -16.48
C GLY A 175 1.62 -6.73 -16.56
N THR A 176 0.50 -5.99 -16.54
CA THR A 176 0.52 -4.52 -16.70
C THR A 176 0.15 -3.73 -15.45
N GLN A 177 -0.13 -4.42 -14.34
CA GLN A 177 -0.41 -3.78 -13.05
C GLN A 177 0.72 -2.86 -12.63
N GLN A 178 0.39 -1.78 -11.90
CA GLN A 178 1.27 -0.69 -11.47
C GLN A 178 1.88 0.15 -12.61
N ILE A 179 2.03 -0.40 -13.82
CA ILE A 179 2.71 0.23 -14.94
C ILE A 179 1.71 0.97 -15.83
N LEU A 180 0.64 0.29 -16.26
CA LEU A 180 -0.38 0.79 -17.18
C LEU A 180 -1.75 0.94 -16.51
N TRP A 181 -2.03 0.15 -15.48
CA TRP A 181 -3.19 0.38 -14.61
C TRP A 181 -2.78 0.40 -13.13
N THR A 182 -3.53 1.13 -12.32
CA THR A 182 -3.26 1.29 -10.88
C THR A 182 -4.55 1.24 -10.09
N VAL A 183 -4.54 0.59 -8.93
CA VAL A 183 -5.65 0.66 -7.97
C VAL A 183 -5.15 1.25 -6.66
N SER A 184 -5.90 2.19 -6.09
CA SER A 184 -5.63 2.79 -4.78
C SER A 184 -6.73 2.40 -3.81
N ALA A 185 -6.36 1.96 -2.60
CA ALA A 185 -7.30 1.78 -1.48
C ALA A 185 -7.31 3.05 -0.61
N LEU A 186 -8.51 3.51 -0.27
CA LEU A 186 -8.81 4.69 0.56
C LEU A 186 -7.93 5.91 0.25
N PRO A 187 -7.90 6.39 -1.03
CA PRO A 187 -7.12 7.58 -1.35
C PRO A 187 -7.69 8.81 -0.64
N SER A 188 -6.81 9.71 -0.21
CA SER A 188 -7.22 10.95 0.48
C SER A 188 -7.78 12.02 -0.48
N THR A 189 -7.74 11.77 -1.78
CA THR A 189 -8.23 12.67 -2.82
C THR A 189 -9.71 13.00 -2.60
N ARG A 190 -10.06 14.30 -2.63
CA ARG A 190 -11.44 14.80 -2.44
C ARG A 190 -12.13 14.34 -1.14
N ARG A 191 -11.36 13.90 -0.13
CA ARG A 191 -11.93 13.58 1.19
C ARG A 191 -12.48 14.84 1.84
N THR A 192 -13.72 14.77 2.30
CA THR A 192 -14.38 15.80 3.09
C THR A 192 -14.83 15.20 4.44
N LYS A 193 -15.47 16.00 5.30
CA LYS A 193 -16.05 15.49 6.55
C LYS A 193 -17.23 14.53 6.31
N LYS A 194 -17.90 14.64 5.16
CA LYS A 194 -19.09 13.85 4.82
C LYS A 194 -18.82 12.73 3.84
N ARG A 195 -17.72 12.79 3.09
CA ARG A 195 -17.47 11.87 1.98
C ARG A 195 -16.01 11.45 1.90
N ARG A 196 -15.76 10.19 1.54
CA ARG A 196 -14.42 9.70 1.23
C ARG A 196 -14.43 8.82 -0.02
N ARG A 197 -13.25 8.65 -0.64
CA ARG A 197 -13.04 7.62 -1.65
C ARG A 197 -12.75 6.29 -0.96
N LEU A 198 -13.44 5.24 -1.35
CA LEU A 198 -13.11 3.86 -0.96
C LEU A 198 -11.98 3.32 -1.84
N LEU A 199 -12.09 3.54 -3.14
CA LEU A 199 -11.09 3.12 -4.10
C LEU A 199 -11.07 4.00 -5.35
N THR A 200 -9.97 3.87 -6.08
CA THR A 200 -9.82 4.41 -7.42
C THR A 200 -9.00 3.42 -8.26
N LEU A 201 -9.61 2.91 -9.32
CA LEU A 201 -8.95 2.21 -10.41
C LEU A 201 -8.65 3.22 -11.52
N SER A 202 -7.46 3.15 -12.09
CA SER A 202 -7.05 4.03 -13.18
C SER A 202 -6.33 3.24 -14.25
N CYS A 203 -6.67 3.50 -15.50
CA CYS A 203 -5.95 3.03 -16.68
C CYS A 203 -5.25 4.23 -17.32
N GLY A 204 -3.93 4.17 -17.48
CA GLY A 204 -3.13 5.32 -17.90
C GLY A 204 -3.31 6.52 -16.97
N VAL A 205 -3.83 7.63 -17.50
CA VAL A 205 -3.97 8.92 -16.80
C VAL A 205 -5.36 9.18 -16.22
N LEU A 206 -6.35 8.32 -16.49
CA LEU A 206 -7.75 8.55 -16.13
C LEU A 206 -8.19 7.57 -15.04
N GLU A 207 -8.97 8.07 -14.07
CA GLU A 207 -9.73 7.24 -13.14
C GLU A 207 -10.89 6.61 -13.91
N THR A 208 -10.83 5.31 -14.18
CA THR A 208 -11.85 4.61 -14.97
C THR A 208 -12.95 4.02 -14.10
N VAL A 209 -12.61 3.64 -12.85
CA VAL A 209 -13.59 3.34 -11.80
C VAL A 209 -13.18 4.04 -10.52
N PHE A 210 -14.12 4.67 -9.85
CA PHE A 210 -13.91 5.14 -8.49
C PHE A 210 -15.16 4.95 -7.65
N VAL A 211 -14.97 4.78 -6.35
CA VAL A 211 -16.08 4.63 -5.41
C VAL A 211 -15.99 5.68 -4.33
N GLN A 212 -17.11 6.35 -4.10
CA GLN A 212 -17.27 7.33 -3.05
C GLN A 212 -18.28 6.82 -2.04
N GLU A 213 -17.96 6.97 -0.77
CA GLU A 213 -18.86 6.66 0.34
C GLU A 213 -19.28 7.96 1.02
N ASP A 214 -20.55 8.06 1.35
CA ASP A 214 -21.06 9.03 2.32
C ASP A 214 -20.86 8.49 3.75
N LEU A 215 -20.13 9.25 4.57
CA LEU A 215 -19.73 8.87 5.92
C LEU A 215 -20.87 8.97 6.93
N GLU A 216 -21.97 9.66 6.59
CA GLU A 216 -23.13 9.78 7.47
C GLU A 216 -24.11 8.61 7.25
N THR A 217 -24.32 8.20 5.99
CA THR A 217 -25.29 7.14 5.64
C THR A 217 -24.64 5.78 5.37
N GLY A 218 -23.35 5.74 5.05
CA GLY A 218 -22.66 4.53 4.58
C GLY A 218 -22.94 4.20 3.11
N GLU A 219 -23.80 4.97 2.44
CA GLU A 219 -24.16 4.75 1.03
C GLU A 219 -22.96 4.98 0.12
N ILE A 220 -22.88 4.17 -0.93
CA ILE A 220 -21.81 4.23 -1.92
C ILE A 220 -22.34 4.72 -3.26
N VAL A 221 -21.46 5.38 -4.01
CA VAL A 221 -21.64 5.67 -5.43
C VAL A 221 -20.40 5.19 -6.17
N ILE A 222 -20.62 4.26 -7.09
CA ILE A 222 -19.62 3.69 -7.98
C ILE A 222 -19.73 4.42 -9.30
N ALA A 223 -18.71 5.18 -9.69
CA ALA A 223 -18.68 5.83 -10.98
C ALA A 223 -17.73 5.09 -11.93
N VAL A 224 -18.20 4.82 -13.14
CA VAL A 224 -17.46 4.11 -14.18
C VAL A 224 -17.44 4.94 -15.46
N ASN A 225 -16.24 5.26 -15.94
CA ASN A 225 -16.06 5.90 -17.23
C ASN A 225 -15.92 4.84 -18.32
N VAL A 226 -16.63 5.01 -19.44
CA VAL A 226 -16.55 4.16 -20.64
C VAL A 226 -16.34 5.01 -21.90
N ASP A 227 -15.89 4.39 -23.00
CA ASP A 227 -15.74 5.06 -24.29
C ASP A 227 -17.13 5.38 -24.88
N ALA A 228 -17.54 6.65 -24.87
CA ALA A 228 -18.88 7.05 -25.29
C ALA A 228 -19.20 6.70 -26.76
N PRO A 229 -18.29 6.91 -27.74
CA PRO A 229 -18.54 6.52 -29.12
C PRO A 229 -18.79 5.01 -29.27
N THR A 230 -17.98 4.18 -28.60
CA THR A 230 -18.14 2.72 -28.65
C THR A 230 -19.43 2.28 -27.98
N PHE A 231 -19.80 2.88 -26.84
CA PHE A 231 -21.06 2.56 -26.17
C PHE A 231 -22.27 2.83 -27.09
N ALA A 232 -22.34 4.03 -27.68
CA ALA A 232 -23.42 4.40 -28.60
C ALA A 232 -23.46 3.52 -29.86
N GLU A 233 -22.31 3.18 -30.43
CA GLU A 233 -22.22 2.28 -31.58
C GLU A 233 -22.77 0.89 -31.24
N ARG A 234 -22.37 0.32 -30.10
CA ARG A 234 -22.81 -1.01 -29.67
C ARG A 234 -24.31 -1.06 -29.38
N LEU A 235 -24.87 -0.03 -28.74
CA LEU A 235 -26.33 0.09 -28.55
C LEU A 235 -27.07 0.06 -29.90
N GLY A 236 -26.59 0.83 -30.88
CA GLY A 236 -27.18 0.87 -32.22
C GLY A 236 -27.09 -0.46 -32.97
N GLN A 237 -25.94 -1.16 -32.87
CA GLN A 237 -25.74 -2.47 -33.50
C GLN A 237 -26.66 -3.55 -32.91
N GLN A 238 -26.93 -3.49 -31.61
CA GLN A 238 -27.78 -4.45 -30.91
C GLN A 238 -29.26 -4.07 -30.90
N GLY A 239 -29.62 -2.90 -31.43
CA GLY A 239 -31.00 -2.41 -31.43
C GLY A 239 -31.54 -2.13 -30.02
N VAL A 240 -30.65 -1.81 -29.08
CA VAL A 240 -31.05 -1.49 -27.70
C VAL A 240 -31.66 -0.10 -27.65
N SER A 241 -32.96 -0.03 -27.36
CA SER A 241 -33.70 1.23 -27.23
C SER A 241 -33.81 1.72 -25.79
N GLU A 242 -33.71 0.80 -24.82
CA GLU A 242 -33.80 1.08 -23.38
C GLU A 242 -32.68 0.35 -22.66
N LEU A 243 -32.02 1.05 -21.73
CA LEU A 243 -30.93 0.48 -20.95
C LEU A 243 -31.47 -0.44 -19.85
N PRO A 244 -30.68 -1.45 -19.42
CA PRO A 244 -31.03 -2.28 -18.28
C PRO A 244 -31.30 -1.43 -17.01
N PRO A 245 -32.17 -1.89 -16.09
CA PRO A 245 -32.50 -1.16 -14.85
C PRO A 245 -31.30 -0.81 -13.98
N ALA A 246 -30.19 -1.55 -14.09
CA ALA A 246 -28.94 -1.28 -13.39
C ALA A 246 -28.31 0.07 -13.76
N PHE A 247 -28.61 0.64 -14.93
CA PHE A 247 -28.06 1.91 -15.37
C PHE A 247 -28.87 3.07 -14.78
N GLY A 248 -28.30 3.71 -13.75
CA GLY A 248 -28.91 4.84 -13.06
C GLY A 248 -28.75 6.16 -13.81
N ILE A 249 -27.61 6.83 -13.60
CA ILE A 249 -27.39 8.21 -14.07
C ILE A 249 -26.20 8.27 -15.02
N GLU A 250 -26.42 8.84 -16.21
CA GLU A 250 -25.35 9.16 -17.17
C GLU A 250 -24.88 10.61 -17.02
N TYR A 251 -23.57 10.80 -16.99
CA TYR A 251 -22.94 12.09 -17.21
C TYR A 251 -21.95 11.99 -18.35
N SER A 252 -22.13 12.80 -19.40
CA SER A 252 -21.11 12.91 -20.45
C SER A 252 -20.04 13.93 -20.07
N THR A 253 -18.78 13.60 -20.30
CA THR A 253 -17.66 14.54 -20.16
C THR A 253 -16.63 14.28 -21.26
N SER A 254 -16.11 15.36 -21.85
CA SER A 254 -14.95 15.28 -22.73
C SER A 254 -13.67 15.53 -21.94
N TYR A 255 -12.79 14.53 -21.88
CA TYR A 255 -11.41 14.73 -21.45
C TYR A 255 -10.53 14.97 -22.67
N LYS A 256 -9.43 15.72 -22.50
CA LYS A 256 -8.41 15.89 -23.57
C LYS A 256 -7.93 14.57 -24.16
N SER A 257 -7.99 13.50 -23.37
CA SER A 257 -7.60 12.15 -23.76
C SER A 257 -8.75 11.35 -24.39
N ALA A 258 -10.00 11.49 -23.97
CA ALA A 258 -11.09 10.64 -24.47
C ALA A 258 -12.45 11.31 -24.29
N GLU A 259 -13.37 11.00 -25.19
CA GLU A 259 -14.79 11.26 -25.00
C GLU A 259 -15.37 10.11 -24.17
N VAL A 260 -15.87 10.42 -22.98
CA VAL A 260 -16.35 9.40 -22.05
C VAL A 260 -17.78 9.65 -21.61
N SER A 261 -18.51 8.56 -21.42
CA SER A 261 -19.76 8.53 -20.66
C SER A 261 -19.43 7.97 -19.28
N ALA A 262 -19.83 8.69 -18.24
CA ALA A 262 -19.71 8.27 -16.86
C ALA A 262 -21.06 7.72 -16.39
N TRP A 263 -21.06 6.50 -15.86
CA TRP A 263 -22.22 5.85 -15.28
C TRP A 263 -22.05 5.75 -13.77
N GLU A 264 -23.09 6.11 -13.02
CA GLU A 264 -23.13 5.95 -11.57
C GLU A 264 -24.05 4.79 -11.17
N PHE A 265 -23.56 3.94 -10.27
CA PHE A 265 -24.26 2.83 -9.64
C PHE A 265 -24.28 3.01 -8.12
N GLU A 266 -25.39 2.68 -7.47
CA GLU A 266 -25.60 2.92 -6.04
C GLU A 266 -25.29 1.69 -5.18
N SER A 267 -25.03 0.53 -5.80
CA SER A 267 -24.67 -0.70 -5.11
C SER A 267 -23.72 -1.57 -5.94
N TRP A 268 -23.01 -2.47 -5.26
CA TRP A 268 -22.17 -3.50 -5.92
C TRP A 268 -22.99 -4.45 -6.78
N GLU A 269 -24.25 -4.71 -6.41
CA GLU A 269 -25.19 -5.50 -7.21
C GLU A 269 -25.53 -4.82 -8.54
N GLN A 270 -25.92 -3.53 -8.52
CA GLN A 270 -26.19 -2.80 -9.77
C GLN A 270 -24.94 -2.75 -10.66
N PHE A 271 -23.76 -2.52 -10.08
CA PHE A 271 -22.53 -2.53 -10.85
C PHE A 271 -22.22 -3.94 -11.42
N TRP A 272 -22.47 -5.00 -10.65
CA TRP A 272 -22.32 -6.37 -11.11
C TRP A 272 -23.23 -6.69 -12.30
N GLU A 273 -24.52 -6.38 -12.20
CA GLU A 273 -25.50 -6.56 -13.28
C GLU A 273 -25.12 -5.77 -14.54
N ALA A 274 -24.56 -4.57 -14.38
CA ALA A 274 -24.08 -3.79 -15.51
C ALA A 274 -22.94 -4.48 -16.28
N LEU A 275 -22.15 -5.36 -15.62
CA LEU A 275 -21.11 -6.16 -16.27
C LEU A 275 -21.68 -7.32 -17.11
N ASP A 276 -22.97 -7.64 -17.00
CA ASP A 276 -23.65 -8.57 -17.92
C ASP A 276 -24.04 -7.90 -19.24
N PHE A 277 -23.96 -6.56 -19.32
CA PHE A 277 -24.34 -5.80 -20.48
C PHE A 277 -23.15 -5.58 -21.43
N GLU A 278 -23.06 -6.39 -22.48
CA GLU A 278 -21.94 -6.37 -23.44
C GLU A 278 -21.58 -4.97 -23.97
N PRO A 279 -22.53 -4.10 -24.40
CA PRO A 279 -22.18 -2.75 -24.84
C PRO A 279 -21.36 -1.95 -23.82
N PHE A 280 -21.67 -2.10 -22.53
CA PHE A 280 -20.96 -1.43 -21.44
C PHE A 280 -19.55 -2.01 -21.25
N VAL A 281 -19.43 -3.34 -21.23
CA VAL A 281 -18.13 -4.03 -21.08
C VAL A 281 -17.20 -3.71 -22.25
N GLU A 282 -17.71 -3.74 -23.48
CA GLU A 282 -16.95 -3.40 -24.69
C GLU A 282 -16.46 -1.95 -24.69
N ALA A 283 -17.32 -1.01 -24.27
CA ALA A 283 -16.96 0.40 -24.15
C ALA A 283 -15.92 0.64 -23.02
N ALA A 284 -16.02 -0.09 -21.91
CA ALA A 284 -15.04 -0.05 -20.82
C ALA A 284 -13.68 -0.62 -21.27
N TYR A 285 -13.67 -1.81 -21.91
CA TYR A 285 -12.48 -2.45 -22.46
C TYR A 285 -11.78 -1.54 -23.48
N LYS A 286 -12.56 -0.93 -24.39
CA LYS A 286 -12.04 0.02 -25.36
C LYS A 286 -11.35 1.21 -24.70
N LEU A 287 -11.99 1.82 -23.70
CA LEU A 287 -11.43 2.98 -22.99
C LEU A 287 -10.13 2.59 -22.28
N ASN A 288 -10.16 1.51 -21.49
CA ASN A 288 -9.00 1.01 -20.74
C ASN A 288 -7.83 0.74 -21.67
N THR A 289 -8.06 -0.02 -22.74
CA THR A 289 -7.04 -0.34 -23.75
C THR A 289 -6.46 0.93 -24.38
N THR A 290 -7.30 1.89 -24.74
CA THR A 290 -6.87 3.15 -25.37
C THR A 290 -5.99 3.97 -24.42
N LEU A 291 -6.36 4.04 -23.14
CA LEU A 291 -5.58 4.74 -22.13
C LEU A 291 -4.25 4.05 -21.84
N MET A 292 -4.24 2.73 -21.71
CA MET A 292 -3.03 1.93 -21.45
C MET A 292 -2.04 1.99 -22.62
N ARG A 293 -2.52 2.05 -23.87
CA ARG A 293 -1.67 2.14 -25.06
C ARG A 293 -0.97 3.49 -25.22
N ARG A 294 -1.42 4.55 -24.54
CA ARG A 294 -0.82 5.89 -24.61
C ARG A 294 0.39 6.07 -23.70
N GLY A 295 0.69 5.09 -22.86
CA GLY A 295 1.91 5.05 -22.06
C GLY A 295 1.67 4.84 -20.56
N GLY A 296 2.73 5.01 -19.78
CA GLY A 296 2.72 4.74 -18.35
C GLY A 296 1.76 5.63 -17.55
N SER A 297 1.16 5.09 -16.50
CA SER A 297 0.36 5.86 -15.57
C SER A 297 1.24 6.77 -14.69
N PRO A 298 0.95 8.08 -14.53
CA PRO A 298 1.64 8.92 -13.54
C PRO A 298 1.27 8.54 -12.09
N LEU A 299 0.33 7.62 -11.91
CA LEU A 299 -0.25 7.23 -10.63
C LEU A 299 0.44 5.98 -10.02
N ARG A 300 1.53 5.47 -10.62
CA ARG A 300 2.21 4.23 -10.16
C ARG A 300 2.55 4.22 -8.66
N ARG A 301 2.92 5.39 -8.11
CA ARG A 301 3.25 5.57 -6.69
C ARG A 301 2.06 5.36 -5.74
N HIS A 302 0.85 5.38 -6.27
CA HIS A 302 -0.40 5.20 -5.51
C HIS A 302 -0.98 3.78 -5.64
N HIS A 303 -0.41 2.95 -6.53
CA HIS A 303 -0.82 1.56 -6.68
C HIS A 303 -0.64 0.79 -5.37
N ASN A 304 -1.71 0.16 -4.89
CA ASN A 304 -1.71 -0.70 -3.72
C ASN A 304 -1.56 -2.18 -4.16
N PRO A 305 -0.37 -2.79 -4.00
CA PRO A 305 -0.11 -4.14 -4.52
C PRO A 305 -0.89 -5.24 -3.77
N PHE A 306 -1.21 -5.03 -2.48
CA PHE A 306 -2.01 -5.97 -1.70
C PHE A 306 -3.44 -6.02 -2.24
N PHE A 307 -4.02 -4.84 -2.45
CA PHE A 307 -5.36 -4.74 -3.00
C PHE A 307 -5.44 -5.27 -4.43
N ALA A 308 -4.47 -4.93 -5.28
CA ALA A 308 -4.40 -5.45 -6.65
C ALA A 308 -4.32 -6.99 -6.69
N SER A 309 -3.50 -7.58 -5.82
CA SER A 309 -3.36 -9.04 -5.76
C SER A 309 -4.66 -9.74 -5.37
N ASP A 310 -5.40 -9.17 -4.41
CA ASP A 310 -6.69 -9.69 -3.98
C ASP A 310 -7.75 -9.60 -5.09
N LEU A 311 -7.82 -8.46 -5.79
CA LEU A 311 -8.74 -8.29 -6.93
C LEU A 311 -8.43 -9.26 -8.08
N LEU A 312 -7.16 -9.50 -8.38
CA LEU A 312 -6.76 -10.49 -9.39
C LEU A 312 -7.12 -11.91 -8.95
N PHE A 313 -7.03 -12.22 -7.66
CA PHE A 313 -7.50 -13.49 -7.13
C PHE A 313 -9.03 -13.63 -7.28
N SER A 314 -9.79 -12.58 -6.97
CA SER A 314 -11.25 -12.56 -7.17
C SER A 314 -11.65 -12.68 -8.65
N ALA A 315 -10.89 -12.08 -9.57
CA ALA A 315 -11.11 -12.22 -11.02
C ALA A 315 -11.00 -13.68 -11.47
N VAL A 316 -9.97 -14.41 -11.01
CA VAL A 316 -9.79 -15.83 -11.33
C VAL A 316 -10.94 -16.69 -10.80
N ARG A 317 -11.51 -16.36 -9.64
CA ARG A 317 -12.66 -17.09 -9.10
C ARG A 317 -13.89 -16.93 -9.98
N PHE A 318 -14.16 -15.72 -10.48
CA PHE A 318 -15.26 -15.50 -11.41
C PHE A 318 -15.07 -16.30 -12.71
N ASP A 319 -13.89 -16.25 -13.32
CA ASP A 319 -13.59 -17.01 -14.55
C ASP A 319 -13.76 -18.53 -14.36
N ALA A 320 -13.54 -19.04 -13.15
CA ALA A 320 -13.66 -20.45 -12.81
C ALA A 320 -15.11 -20.88 -12.47
N GLU A 321 -15.92 -20.00 -11.86
CA GLU A 321 -17.23 -20.33 -11.32
C GLU A 321 -18.41 -19.89 -12.21
N GLY A 322 -18.20 -19.01 -13.19
CA GLY A 322 -19.17 -18.69 -14.24
C GLY A 322 -20.46 -18.00 -13.80
N ASP A 323 -20.68 -17.86 -12.49
CA ASP A 323 -21.82 -17.18 -11.88
C ASP A 323 -21.44 -16.80 -10.44
N ARG A 324 -22.06 -15.75 -9.89
CA ARG A 324 -21.84 -15.21 -8.52
C ARG A 324 -21.49 -16.30 -7.49
N PRO A 325 -20.58 -16.07 -6.52
CA PRO A 325 -20.64 -16.81 -5.27
C PRO A 325 -21.95 -16.42 -4.58
N MET A 326 -22.97 -17.25 -4.75
CA MET A 326 -24.24 -17.15 -4.03
C MET A 326 -23.95 -17.18 -2.54
N GLU A 327 -24.60 -16.26 -1.81
CA GLU A 327 -24.77 -16.31 -0.36
C GLU A 327 -24.98 -17.76 0.11
N GLU A 328 -24.14 -18.23 1.04
CA GLU A 328 -24.54 -19.40 1.83
C GLU A 328 -25.79 -19.01 2.63
N PRO A 329 -26.84 -19.85 2.63
CA PRO A 329 -28.03 -19.54 3.41
C PRO A 329 -27.65 -19.52 4.88
N ALA A 330 -28.12 -18.50 5.59
CA ALA A 330 -28.06 -18.44 7.04
C ALA A 330 -28.53 -19.77 7.64
N GLY A 331 -27.60 -20.48 8.28
CA GLY A 331 -27.82 -21.71 9.05
C GLY A 331 -27.60 -21.46 10.53
#